data_AF-A0A3N4KW57-F1
#
_entry.id   AF-A0A3N4KW57-F1
#
_cell.length_a   1.000
_cell.length_b   1.000
_cell.length_c   1.000
_cell.angle_alpha   90.00
_cell.angle_beta   90.00
_cell.angle_gamma   90.00
#
_symmetry.space_group_name_H-M   'P 1'
#
loop_
_entity.id
_entity.type
_entity.pdbx_description
1 polymer ?
#
loop_
_entity_poly.entity_id
_entity_poly.type
_entity_poly.pdbx_seq_one_letter_code
_entity_poly.pdbx_strand_id
1 'polypeptide(L)'
;LQSDKTLYYFLQNLEQFPTALYAGRNRLITLLDETVTAALEAAPDDSSILSIPDYSPAAIYEFFRNSESQITERFNSYLLRRRQGGPREIFPNLEYAKWWLRTAAPVKYVDGAWLGGINRAFNSLPNNRSSQRIGWQILSEELGDGDLTKNHVWVYQELMRSIDADIGRGNERKFIDNCHNPNGEERVWKAAVSQLCLSLWPEEFLPEILGFNMAYESLPLHLLITIQELRELRLDPYYFILHVSIDNGHSGHAAMGIKAVTEYIESLPPNEVGIAWRRVQAGATLAEGLPTTPASPSKLDCSVEKIFREKCFTARPMHAACPAKIGGRSGKSLSQWLETEAYHTHSLAFLHALTESRWVVRGSPEQSKLIKELQWGGRMFGAFTTDEVGVLKDWIEELVNPRPKSFVGAYLEFVGRSFSNPNASRPIFQDQIDKPPPISIPNVTEFSDLLSPTPISGATTPQSLFPILRLSAVPFEHLPSYPAKCATEKGMTAIKILRALYGFKDQNDLCAGMDEVHHSNENRGL
;
A
#
# COMPACT_ATOMS: atom_id res chain seq x y z
N LEU A 1 -3.69 18.78 11.03
CA LEU A 1 -3.45 17.45 10.45
C LEU A 1 -2.21 17.53 9.58
N GLN A 2 -1.24 16.68 9.85
CA GLN A 2 -0.06 16.55 9.00
C GLN A 2 -0.46 15.84 7.69
N SER A 3 0.14 16.19 6.55
CA SER A 3 -0.19 15.52 5.28
C SER A 3 0.23 14.04 5.33
N ASP A 4 -0.54 13.15 4.69
CA ASP A 4 -0.23 11.70 4.62
C ASP A 4 1.18 11.45 4.05
N LYS A 5 1.63 12.28 3.11
CA LYS A 5 3.00 12.25 2.58
C LYS A 5 4.07 12.46 3.65
N THR A 6 3.85 13.38 4.59
CA THR A 6 4.82 13.63 5.67
C THR A 6 4.71 12.57 6.75
N LEU A 7 3.49 12.11 7.06
CA LEU A 7 3.26 11.02 8.00
C LEU A 7 3.93 9.71 7.51
N TYR A 8 3.81 9.38 6.23
CA TYR A 8 4.52 8.26 5.59
C TYR A 8 6.01 8.27 5.90
N TYR A 9 6.68 9.41 5.72
CA TYR A 9 8.11 9.54 5.99
C TYR A 9 8.45 9.31 7.46
N PHE A 10 7.62 9.83 8.37
CA PHE A 10 7.83 9.64 9.80
C PHE A 10 7.59 8.20 10.24
N LEU A 11 6.56 7.54 9.71
CA LEU A 11 6.26 6.14 9.99
C LEU A 11 7.36 5.20 9.46
N GLN A 12 7.98 5.51 8.32
CA GLN A 12 9.14 4.75 7.82
C GLN A 12 10.42 4.96 8.68
N ASN A 13 10.45 5.97 9.53
CA ASN A 13 11.61 6.38 10.33
C ASN A 13 11.25 6.60 11.82
N LEU A 14 10.47 5.68 12.40
CA LEU A 14 9.96 5.80 13.77
C LEU A 14 11.07 5.92 14.83
N GLU A 15 12.27 5.42 14.56
CA GLU A 15 13.45 5.59 15.42
C GLU A 15 13.88 7.07 15.57
N GLN A 16 13.56 7.91 14.58
CA GLN A 16 13.80 9.36 14.59
C GLN A 16 12.54 10.15 14.98
N PHE A 17 11.35 9.60 14.70
CA PHE A 17 10.06 10.27 14.88
C PHE A 17 9.07 9.43 15.71
N PRO A 18 9.38 9.08 16.98
CA PRO A 18 8.54 8.19 17.78
C PRO A 18 7.13 8.75 18.03
N THR A 19 6.95 10.07 18.01
CA THR A 19 5.65 10.73 18.16
C THR A 19 4.69 10.45 16.99
N ALA A 20 5.20 10.01 15.83
CA ALA A 20 4.39 9.66 14.68
C ALA A 20 3.54 8.41 14.90
N LEU A 21 3.86 7.58 15.91
CA LEU A 21 2.98 6.48 16.34
C LEU A 21 1.57 6.99 16.67
N TYR A 22 1.44 8.00 17.53
CA TYR A 22 0.13 8.52 17.91
C TYR A 22 -0.63 9.16 16.74
N ALA A 23 0.10 9.86 15.87
CA ALA A 23 -0.47 10.44 14.65
C ALA A 23 -0.97 9.34 13.69
N GLY A 24 -0.19 8.26 13.54
CA GLY A 24 -0.53 7.09 12.73
C GLY A 24 -1.78 6.38 13.22
N ARG A 25 -1.90 6.15 14.54
CA ARG A 25 -3.08 5.51 15.13
C ARG A 25 -4.35 6.32 14.88
N ASN A 26 -4.30 7.62 15.14
CA ASN A 26 -5.44 8.50 14.91
C ASN A 26 -5.82 8.53 13.43
N ARG A 27 -4.81 8.57 12.54
CA ARG A 27 -5.06 8.53 11.10
C ARG A 27 -5.71 7.22 10.69
N LEU A 28 -5.24 6.07 11.16
CA LEU A 28 -5.84 4.76 10.88
C LEU A 28 -7.33 4.71 11.27
N ILE A 29 -7.69 5.21 12.47
CA ILE A 29 -9.09 5.27 12.90
C ILE A 29 -9.92 6.16 11.97
N THR A 30 -9.40 7.32 11.58
CA THR A 30 -10.10 8.18 10.59
C THR A 30 -10.28 7.47 9.25
N LEU A 31 -9.28 6.70 8.81
CA LEU A 31 -9.38 5.94 7.56
C LEU A 31 -10.42 4.83 7.65
N LEU A 32 -10.49 4.12 8.79
CA LEU A 32 -11.55 3.15 9.06
C LEU A 32 -12.94 3.80 9.08
N ASP A 33 -13.09 4.96 9.72
CA ASP A 33 -14.35 5.73 9.70
C ASP A 33 -14.75 6.08 8.25
N GLU A 34 -13.81 6.57 7.45
CA GLU A 34 -14.02 6.91 6.03
C GLU A 34 -14.45 5.69 5.20
N THR A 35 -13.75 4.55 5.30
CA THR A 35 -14.04 3.37 4.46
C THR A 35 -15.28 2.61 4.91
N VAL A 36 -15.52 2.49 6.21
CA VAL A 36 -16.77 1.90 6.74
C VAL A 36 -17.97 2.76 6.35
N THR A 37 -17.89 4.09 6.48
CA THR A 37 -18.97 4.99 6.04
C THR A 37 -19.26 4.78 4.55
N ALA A 38 -18.22 4.80 3.71
CA ALA A 38 -18.38 4.62 2.27
C ALA A 38 -18.99 3.26 1.92
N ALA A 39 -18.57 2.17 2.59
CA ALA A 39 -19.09 0.83 2.36
C ALA A 39 -20.56 0.69 2.81
N LEU A 40 -20.98 1.36 3.88
CA LEU A 40 -22.37 1.37 4.34
C LEU A 40 -23.30 2.24 3.46
N GLU A 41 -22.78 3.32 2.87
CA GLU A 41 -23.52 4.19 1.95
C GLU A 41 -23.62 3.60 0.52
N ALA A 42 -22.67 2.75 0.13
CA ALA A 42 -22.75 2.02 -1.13
C ALA A 42 -24.04 1.16 -1.11
N ALA A 43 -24.74 1.11 -2.25
CA ALA A 43 -25.93 0.28 -2.37
C ALA A 43 -25.58 -1.16 -1.98
N PRO A 44 -26.50 -1.93 -1.33
CA PRO A 44 -26.27 -3.33 -1.05
C PRO A 44 -26.23 -4.09 -2.36
N ASP A 45 -25.07 -4.11 -2.99
CA ASP A 45 -24.71 -5.03 -4.05
C ASP A 45 -23.82 -6.12 -3.46
N ASP A 46 -23.80 -7.28 -4.11
CA ASP A 46 -23.03 -8.44 -3.66
C ASP A 46 -21.50 -8.24 -3.84
N SER A 47 -21.03 -6.99 -4.04
CA SER A 47 -19.63 -6.67 -4.34
C SER A 47 -18.80 -6.32 -3.10
N SER A 48 -19.42 -6.01 -1.96
CA SER A 48 -18.74 -5.73 -0.70
C SER A 48 -18.79 -6.92 0.26
N ILE A 49 -17.75 -7.09 1.06
CA ILE A 49 -17.69 -8.05 2.18
C ILE A 49 -18.83 -7.86 3.20
N LEU A 50 -19.46 -6.68 3.23
CA LEU A 50 -20.62 -6.39 4.07
C LEU A 50 -21.89 -7.17 3.67
N SER A 51 -21.91 -7.76 2.46
CA SER A 51 -22.97 -8.69 2.02
C SER A 51 -23.04 -9.99 2.83
N ILE A 52 -22.01 -10.30 3.63
CA ILE A 52 -21.96 -11.44 4.56
C ILE A 52 -22.17 -10.91 5.99
N PRO A 53 -23.41 -10.75 6.47
CA PRO A 53 -23.68 -10.15 7.78
C PRO A 53 -23.20 -11.03 8.95
N ASP A 54 -23.31 -12.34 8.79
CA ASP A 54 -22.91 -13.34 9.79
C ASP A 54 -21.72 -14.16 9.29
N TYR A 55 -20.79 -14.48 10.20
CA TYR A 55 -19.62 -15.28 9.87
C TYR A 55 -20.02 -16.65 9.29
N SER A 56 -19.50 -16.95 8.10
CA SER A 56 -19.63 -18.25 7.45
C SER A 56 -18.42 -18.50 6.55
N PRO A 57 -17.57 -19.50 6.85
CA PRO A 57 -16.43 -19.85 6.00
C PRO A 57 -16.83 -20.13 4.54
N ALA A 58 -17.98 -20.79 4.36
CA ALA A 58 -18.51 -21.10 3.03
C ALA A 58 -18.91 -19.84 2.26
N ALA A 59 -19.56 -18.88 2.94
CA ALA A 59 -19.96 -17.63 2.32
C ALA A 59 -18.74 -16.77 1.94
N ILE A 60 -17.72 -16.71 2.79
CA ILE A 60 -16.46 -15.99 2.51
C ILE A 60 -15.79 -16.58 1.26
N TYR A 61 -15.66 -17.91 1.20
CA TYR A 61 -15.04 -18.58 0.07
C TYR A 61 -15.85 -18.39 -1.23
N GLU A 62 -17.18 -18.42 -1.16
CA GLU A 62 -18.04 -18.16 -2.31
C GLU A 62 -17.97 -16.71 -2.80
N PHE A 63 -17.91 -15.73 -1.88
CA PHE A 63 -17.75 -14.31 -2.21
C PHE A 63 -16.48 -14.06 -3.02
N PHE A 64 -15.31 -14.51 -2.54
CA PHE A 64 -14.05 -14.31 -3.26
C PHE A 64 -13.99 -15.07 -4.58
N ARG A 65 -14.55 -16.28 -4.66
CA ARG A 65 -14.63 -17.05 -5.92
C ARG A 65 -15.50 -16.34 -6.96
N ASN A 66 -16.62 -15.76 -6.54
CA ASN A 66 -17.52 -15.01 -7.41
C ASN A 66 -16.83 -13.73 -7.91
N SER A 67 -16.10 -13.02 -7.03
CA SER A 67 -15.29 -11.85 -7.40
C SER A 67 -14.22 -12.20 -8.44
N GLU A 68 -13.46 -13.28 -8.24
CA GLU A 68 -12.45 -13.77 -9.19
C GLU A 68 -13.07 -14.13 -10.56
N SER A 69 -14.24 -14.76 -10.55
CA SER A 69 -14.97 -15.11 -11.78
C SER A 69 -15.38 -13.85 -12.57
N GLN A 70 -15.91 -12.83 -11.88
CA GLN A 70 -16.28 -11.56 -12.50
C GLN A 70 -15.06 -10.80 -13.06
N ILE A 71 -13.94 -10.82 -12.34
CA ILE A 71 -12.68 -10.20 -12.79
C ILE A 71 -12.18 -10.89 -14.06
N THR A 72 -12.24 -12.22 -14.10
CA THR A 72 -11.87 -13.02 -15.27
C THR A 72 -12.74 -12.68 -16.48
N GLU A 73 -14.06 -12.57 -16.31
CA GLU A 73 -14.99 -12.19 -17.39
C GLU A 73 -14.71 -10.77 -17.92
N ARG A 74 -14.50 -9.81 -17.01
CA ARG A 74 -14.15 -8.42 -17.37
C ARG A 74 -12.82 -8.35 -18.10
N PHE A 75 -11.83 -9.12 -17.66
CA PHE A 75 -10.54 -9.18 -18.33
C PHE A 75 -10.64 -9.82 -19.72
N ASN A 76 -11.45 -10.87 -19.89
CA ASN A 76 -11.72 -11.46 -21.20
C ASN A 76 -12.38 -10.46 -22.16
N SER A 77 -13.32 -9.67 -21.65
CA SER A 77 -13.97 -8.58 -22.40
C SER A 77 -12.96 -7.50 -22.81
N TYR A 78 -12.08 -7.10 -21.89
CA TYR A 78 -10.95 -6.23 -22.18
C TYR A 78 -10.08 -6.79 -23.31
N LEU A 79 -9.64 -8.06 -23.21
CA LEU A 79 -8.81 -8.70 -24.23
C LEU A 79 -9.48 -8.78 -25.60
N LEU A 80 -10.79 -9.07 -25.66
CA LEU A 80 -11.55 -9.08 -26.91
C LEU A 80 -11.55 -7.69 -27.56
N ARG A 81 -11.82 -6.65 -26.79
CA ARG A 81 -11.79 -5.25 -27.25
C ARG A 81 -10.39 -4.84 -27.72
N ARG A 82 -9.33 -5.27 -27.03
CA ARG A 82 -7.93 -5.06 -27.45
C ARG A 82 -7.64 -5.74 -28.79
N ARG A 83 -8.06 -7.00 -28.98
CA ARG A 83 -7.90 -7.72 -30.26
C ARG A 83 -8.61 -7.06 -31.44
N GLN A 84 -9.69 -6.33 -31.18
CA GLN A 84 -10.45 -5.56 -32.18
C GLN A 84 -9.84 -4.18 -32.47
N GLY A 85 -8.68 -3.84 -31.90
CA GLY A 85 -8.02 -2.55 -32.13
C GLY A 85 -8.55 -1.40 -31.27
N GLY A 86 -9.25 -1.69 -30.17
CA GLY A 86 -9.59 -0.66 -29.17
C GLY A 86 -8.35 0.03 -28.60
N PRO A 87 -8.48 1.11 -27.80
CA PRO A 87 -7.35 1.76 -27.12
C PRO A 87 -6.98 1.07 -25.80
N ARG A 88 -5.81 1.40 -25.24
CA ARG A 88 -5.43 1.05 -23.86
C ARG A 88 -6.32 1.78 -22.85
N GLU A 89 -6.55 1.18 -21.69
CA GLU A 89 -7.40 1.73 -20.61
C GLU A 89 -6.61 2.48 -19.54
N ILE A 90 -5.42 1.99 -19.17
CA ILE A 90 -4.62 2.58 -18.08
C ILE A 90 -3.51 3.45 -18.66
N PHE A 91 -2.78 2.94 -19.67
CA PHE A 91 -1.59 3.59 -20.20
C PHE A 91 -1.80 4.09 -21.64
N PRO A 92 -2.25 5.33 -21.85
CA PRO A 92 -2.37 5.89 -23.19
C PRO A 92 -1.03 5.90 -23.95
N ASN A 93 0.09 6.21 -23.28
CA ASN A 93 1.43 6.25 -23.87
C ASN A 93 2.52 5.88 -22.86
N LEU A 94 3.77 5.80 -23.34
CA LEU A 94 4.94 5.39 -22.56
C LEU A 94 5.25 6.35 -21.40
N GLU A 95 5.23 7.67 -21.61
CA GLU A 95 5.58 8.61 -20.55
C GLU A 95 4.50 8.66 -19.46
N TYR A 96 3.23 8.51 -19.83
CA TYR A 96 2.15 8.35 -18.85
C TYR A 96 2.33 7.08 -18.02
N ALA A 97 2.71 5.95 -18.64
CA ALA A 97 3.01 4.73 -17.89
C ALA A 97 4.16 4.94 -16.89
N LYS A 98 5.25 5.60 -17.30
CA LYS A 98 6.35 5.95 -16.39
C LYS A 98 5.89 6.86 -15.26
N TRP A 99 5.08 7.88 -15.56
CA TRP A 99 4.49 8.75 -14.54
C TRP A 99 3.61 7.97 -13.56
N TRP A 100 2.78 7.06 -14.07
CA TRP A 100 1.86 6.26 -13.27
C TRP A 100 2.64 5.34 -12.33
N LEU A 101 3.66 4.64 -12.84
CA LEU A 101 4.55 3.77 -12.06
C LEU A 101 5.25 4.56 -10.94
N ARG A 102 5.78 5.74 -11.25
CA ARG A 102 6.38 6.62 -10.23
C ARG A 102 5.37 7.09 -9.19
N THR A 103 4.14 7.38 -9.60
CA THR A 103 3.09 7.88 -8.70
C THR A 103 2.53 6.77 -7.81
N ALA A 104 2.49 5.52 -8.29
CA ALA A 104 2.10 4.35 -7.50
C ALA A 104 3.13 3.96 -6.44
N ALA A 105 4.40 4.37 -6.61
CA ALA A 105 5.52 3.95 -5.77
C ALA A 105 5.29 4.01 -4.25
N PRO A 106 4.63 5.03 -3.64
CA PRO A 106 4.44 5.08 -2.19
C PRO A 106 3.80 3.81 -1.61
N VAL A 107 2.77 3.27 -2.26
CA VAL A 107 2.11 2.02 -1.82
C VAL A 107 2.99 0.82 -2.11
N LYS A 108 3.63 0.78 -3.29
CA LYS A 108 4.48 -0.35 -3.72
C LYS A 108 5.76 -0.50 -2.89
N TYR A 109 6.22 0.57 -2.24
CA TYR A 109 7.38 0.56 -1.36
C TYR A 109 7.06 0.16 0.09
N VAL A 110 5.79 -0.10 0.41
CA VAL A 110 5.33 -0.57 1.72
C VAL A 110 4.60 -1.90 1.62
N ASP A 111 4.85 -2.64 0.55
CA ASP A 111 4.26 -3.96 0.32
C ASP A 111 4.56 -4.92 1.47
N GLY A 112 3.55 -5.63 1.95
CA GLY A 112 3.57 -6.45 3.16
C GLY A 112 3.49 -5.69 4.50
N ALA A 113 3.58 -4.35 4.54
CA ALA A 113 3.67 -3.61 5.81
C ALA A 113 2.46 -3.81 6.74
N TRP A 114 1.27 -4.12 6.18
CA TRP A 114 0.05 -4.35 6.96
C TRP A 114 0.11 -5.62 7.84
N LEU A 115 1.03 -6.55 7.55
CA LEU A 115 1.32 -7.71 8.40
C LEU A 115 2.56 -7.52 9.28
N GLY A 116 3.27 -6.40 9.13
CA GLY A 116 4.61 -6.22 9.70
C GLY A 116 4.74 -6.34 11.22
N GLY A 117 3.62 -6.36 11.96
CA GLY A 117 3.56 -6.60 13.40
C GLY A 117 2.75 -7.83 13.83
N ILE A 118 2.38 -8.70 12.89
CA ILE A 118 1.50 -9.85 13.14
C ILE A 118 2.04 -10.79 14.23
N ASN A 119 3.36 -10.96 14.30
CA ASN A 119 4.07 -11.77 15.29
C ASN A 119 4.14 -11.12 16.69
N ARG A 120 3.85 -9.82 16.80
CA ARG A 120 3.90 -9.07 18.07
C ARG A 120 2.53 -8.98 18.76
N ALA A 121 1.47 -9.55 18.19
CA ALA A 121 0.18 -9.65 18.85
C ALA A 121 0.28 -10.57 20.08
N PHE A 122 -0.24 -10.12 21.24
CA PHE A 122 -0.20 -10.93 22.46
C PHE A 122 -1.03 -12.21 22.29
N ASN A 123 -0.43 -13.32 22.69
CA ASN A 123 -1.04 -14.65 22.59
C ASN A 123 -1.78 -14.99 23.88
N SER A 124 -2.98 -14.44 24.08
CA SER A 124 -3.87 -14.88 25.16
C SER A 124 -4.49 -16.25 24.88
N LEU A 125 -4.60 -16.66 23.60
CA LEU A 125 -5.15 -17.95 23.19
C LEU A 125 -4.12 -18.74 22.34
N PRO A 126 -3.90 -20.04 22.61
CA PRO A 126 -2.96 -20.88 21.87
C PRO A 126 -3.26 -20.96 20.35
N ASN A 127 -4.53 -20.89 19.97
CA ASN A 127 -4.98 -21.03 18.58
C ASN A 127 -4.81 -19.75 17.73
N ASN A 128 -4.72 -18.56 18.35
CA ASN A 128 -4.39 -17.31 17.64
C ASN A 128 -3.00 -17.37 16.99
N ARG A 129 -2.13 -18.29 17.44
CA ARG A 129 -0.81 -18.50 16.85
C ARG A 129 -0.88 -19.06 15.43
N SER A 130 -1.93 -19.80 15.08
CA SER A 130 -2.05 -20.41 13.76
C SER A 130 -2.34 -19.35 12.69
N SER A 131 -3.35 -18.49 12.93
CA SER A 131 -3.65 -17.37 12.04
C SER A 131 -2.50 -16.37 11.93
N GLN A 132 -1.82 -16.05 13.04
CA GLN A 132 -0.62 -15.21 13.02
C GLN A 132 0.54 -15.84 12.26
N ARG A 133 0.75 -17.16 12.39
CA ARG A 133 1.78 -17.89 11.64
C ARG A 133 1.50 -17.86 10.14
N ILE A 134 0.25 -18.04 9.73
CA ILE A 134 -0.14 -17.90 8.31
C ILE A 134 0.12 -16.46 7.83
N GLY A 135 -0.31 -15.45 8.58
CA GLY A 135 -0.04 -14.05 8.23
C GLY A 135 1.45 -13.72 8.19
N TRP A 136 2.26 -14.32 9.06
CA TRP A 136 3.71 -14.15 9.02
C TRP A 136 4.34 -14.83 7.80
N GLN A 137 3.81 -15.98 7.38
CA GLN A 137 4.26 -16.64 6.17
C GLN A 137 4.06 -15.73 4.95
N ILE A 138 2.86 -15.18 4.78
CA ILE A 138 2.56 -14.20 3.72
C ILE A 138 3.54 -13.04 3.79
N LEU A 139 3.70 -12.42 4.97
CA LEU A 139 4.65 -11.31 5.17
C LEU A 139 6.08 -11.68 4.73
N SER A 140 6.53 -12.89 5.06
CA SER A 140 7.87 -13.33 4.71
C SER A 140 8.01 -13.49 3.19
N GLU A 141 7.01 -14.07 2.52
CA GLU A 141 6.97 -14.22 1.05
C GLU A 141 6.99 -12.85 0.35
N GLU A 142 6.18 -11.89 0.82
CA GLU A 142 6.19 -10.48 0.37
C GLU A 142 7.57 -9.81 0.53
N LEU A 143 8.25 -10.11 1.64
CA LEU A 143 9.59 -9.63 1.93
C LEU A 143 10.69 -10.43 1.21
N GLY A 144 10.33 -11.41 0.37
CA GLY A 144 11.26 -12.19 -0.45
C GLY A 144 11.92 -13.35 0.29
N ASP A 145 11.46 -13.70 1.49
CA ASP A 145 11.97 -14.80 2.30
C ASP A 145 13.48 -14.77 2.60
N GLY A 146 14.06 -13.57 2.58
CA GLY A 146 15.49 -13.39 2.73
C GLY A 146 16.28 -13.51 1.42
N ASP A 147 15.63 -13.63 0.27
CA ASP A 147 16.23 -13.39 -1.03
C ASP A 147 15.90 -11.97 -1.50
N LEU A 148 16.93 -11.15 -1.66
CA LEU A 148 16.77 -9.76 -2.07
C LEU A 148 16.10 -9.64 -3.44
N THR A 149 16.37 -10.57 -4.35
CA THR A 149 15.81 -10.53 -5.71
C THR A 149 14.32 -10.90 -5.75
N LYS A 150 13.81 -11.53 -4.68
CA LYS A 150 12.39 -11.88 -4.50
C LYS A 150 11.64 -10.84 -3.67
N ASN A 151 12.33 -9.94 -2.98
CA ASN A 151 11.68 -8.91 -2.16
C ASN A 151 10.87 -7.94 -3.02
N HIS A 152 9.57 -7.80 -2.75
CA HIS A 152 8.66 -7.01 -3.61
C HIS A 152 9.06 -5.54 -3.76
N VAL A 153 9.52 -4.92 -2.67
CA VAL A 153 10.01 -3.53 -2.70
C VAL A 153 11.29 -3.41 -3.53
N TRP A 154 12.19 -4.39 -3.46
CA TRP A 154 13.38 -4.44 -4.32
C TRP A 154 13.00 -4.62 -5.80
N VAL A 155 12.11 -5.55 -6.12
CA VAL A 155 11.63 -5.78 -7.49
C VAL A 155 11.02 -4.49 -8.07
N TYR A 156 10.22 -3.77 -7.29
CA TYR A 156 9.67 -2.48 -7.73
C TYR A 156 10.75 -1.39 -7.89
N GLN A 157 11.79 -1.39 -7.05
CA GLN A 157 12.93 -0.48 -7.21
C GLN A 157 13.70 -0.74 -8.51
N GLU A 158 13.89 -2.01 -8.91
CA GLU A 158 14.50 -2.34 -10.20
C GLU A 158 13.65 -1.81 -11.37
N LEU A 159 12.31 -1.94 -11.29
CA LEU A 159 11.40 -1.34 -12.26
C LEU A 159 11.55 0.19 -12.32
N MET A 160 11.71 0.87 -11.17
CA MET A 160 11.95 2.33 -11.17
C MET A 160 13.28 2.68 -11.85
N ARG A 161 14.34 1.88 -11.64
CA ARG A 161 15.64 2.09 -12.31
C ARG A 161 15.54 1.83 -13.81
N SER A 162 14.78 0.82 -14.24
CA SER A 162 14.63 0.48 -15.67
C SER A 162 13.89 1.55 -16.48
N ILE A 163 13.19 2.48 -15.81
CA ILE A 163 12.51 3.62 -16.45
C ILE A 163 13.21 4.97 -16.19
N ASP A 164 14.47 4.94 -15.74
CA ASP A 164 15.28 6.12 -15.38
C ASP A 164 14.64 6.99 -14.29
N ALA A 165 13.91 6.37 -13.36
CA ALA A 165 13.25 7.03 -12.25
C ALA A 165 13.99 6.82 -10.91
N ASP A 166 15.08 7.57 -10.69
CA ASP A 166 15.77 7.55 -9.41
C ASP A 166 15.02 8.36 -8.33
N ILE A 167 14.10 7.68 -7.67
CA ILE A 167 13.33 8.20 -6.53
C ILE A 167 13.93 7.82 -5.17
N GLY A 168 15.04 7.08 -5.11
CA GLY A 168 15.63 6.62 -3.84
C GLY A 168 14.81 5.54 -3.14
N ARG A 169 15.13 5.29 -1.86
CA ARG A 169 14.46 4.27 -1.02
C ARG A 169 13.27 4.87 -0.29
N GLY A 170 12.23 4.07 -0.03
CA GLY A 170 10.97 4.54 0.57
C GLY A 170 11.11 5.26 1.92
N ASN A 171 12.17 4.95 2.68
CA ASN A 171 12.46 5.59 3.96
C ASN A 171 13.35 6.85 3.85
N GLU A 172 13.82 7.23 2.66
CA GLU A 172 14.71 8.37 2.47
C GLU A 172 13.95 9.67 2.21
N ARG A 173 14.55 10.79 2.62
CA ARG A 173 13.99 12.11 2.28
C ARG A 173 13.92 12.34 0.77
N LYS A 174 14.90 11.80 0.04
CA LYS A 174 14.94 11.79 -1.43
C LYS A 174 13.67 11.19 -2.03
N PHE A 175 13.08 10.16 -1.42
CA PHE A 175 11.84 9.58 -1.90
C PHE A 175 10.68 10.55 -1.78
N ILE A 176 10.55 11.26 -0.67
CA ILE A 176 9.52 12.29 -0.51
C ILE A 176 9.73 13.44 -1.50
N ASP A 177 10.97 13.84 -1.73
CA ASP A 177 11.30 14.97 -2.58
C ASP A 177 11.20 14.62 -4.08
N ASN A 178 11.65 13.42 -4.49
CA ASN A 178 11.77 12.97 -5.88
C ASN A 178 10.65 12.03 -6.34
N CYS A 179 9.89 11.42 -5.42
CA CYS A 179 8.51 11.02 -5.68
C CYS A 179 7.69 12.32 -5.79
N HIS A 180 8.07 13.12 -6.79
CA HIS A 180 7.25 14.14 -7.40
C HIS A 180 6.03 13.39 -7.94
N ASN A 181 5.09 13.19 -7.04
CA ASN A 181 3.67 13.06 -7.30
C ASN A 181 3.25 14.50 -7.58
N PRO A 182 3.30 14.95 -8.85
CA PRO A 182 3.09 16.35 -9.18
C PRO A 182 1.72 16.76 -8.66
N ASN A 183 0.75 15.85 -8.72
CA ASN A 183 -0.69 15.99 -8.48
C ASN A 183 -1.12 16.20 -7.03
N GLY A 184 -0.18 16.15 -6.07
CA GLY A 184 -0.55 15.98 -4.67
C GLY A 184 -1.54 14.82 -4.50
N GLU A 185 -1.44 13.77 -5.34
CA GLU A 185 -2.41 12.67 -5.38
C GLU A 185 -2.41 11.98 -4.03
N GLU A 186 -3.34 12.37 -3.17
CA GLU A 186 -3.37 11.94 -1.77
C GLU A 186 -3.72 10.46 -1.68
N ARG A 187 -4.43 9.87 -2.65
CA ARG A 187 -5.00 8.53 -2.50
C ARG A 187 -3.93 7.44 -2.35
N VAL A 188 -2.83 7.51 -3.11
CA VAL A 188 -1.71 6.56 -3.00
C VAL A 188 -0.95 6.74 -1.69
N TRP A 189 -0.81 7.98 -1.19
CA TRP A 189 -0.20 8.23 0.12
C TRP A 189 -1.10 7.77 1.26
N LYS A 190 -2.41 7.98 1.13
CA LYS A 190 -3.45 7.53 2.06
C LYS A 190 -3.44 6.01 2.20
N ALA A 191 -3.39 5.29 1.07
CA ALA A 191 -3.27 3.82 1.05
C ALA A 191 -1.92 3.34 1.62
N ALA A 192 -0.82 4.04 1.33
CA ALA A 192 0.48 3.64 1.88
C ALA A 192 0.56 3.87 3.40
N VAL A 193 -0.02 4.98 3.90
CA VAL A 193 -0.12 5.27 5.34
C VAL A 193 -1.04 4.27 6.03
N SER A 194 -2.15 3.84 5.43
CA SER A 194 -3.01 2.83 6.03
C SER A 194 -2.25 1.51 6.26
N GLN A 195 -1.52 1.04 5.25
CA GLN A 195 -0.71 -0.18 5.34
C GLN A 195 0.41 -0.07 6.39
N LEU A 196 1.11 1.06 6.46
CA LEU A 196 2.12 1.29 7.48
C LEU A 196 1.54 1.35 8.90
N CYS A 197 0.34 1.92 9.07
CA CYS A 197 -0.27 2.09 10.38
C CYS A 197 -0.92 0.82 10.92
N LEU A 198 -1.53 0.01 10.05
CA LEU A 198 -2.43 -1.08 10.45
C LEU A 198 -1.75 -2.09 11.38
N SER A 199 -0.46 -2.39 11.13
CA SER A 199 0.30 -3.39 11.88
C SER A 199 1.07 -2.86 13.10
N LEU A 200 0.96 -1.56 13.40
CA LEU A 200 1.70 -0.95 14.52
C LEU A 200 1.08 -1.26 15.89
N TRP A 201 -0.23 -1.54 15.93
CA TRP A 201 -0.95 -1.95 17.15
C TRP A 201 -1.67 -3.28 16.94
N PRO A 202 -0.92 -4.38 16.75
CA PRO A 202 -1.50 -5.68 16.41
C PRO A 202 -2.36 -6.24 17.56
N GLU A 203 -2.07 -5.89 18.82
CA GLU A 203 -2.96 -6.22 19.95
C GLU A 203 -4.32 -5.54 19.87
N GLU A 204 -4.34 -4.31 19.35
CA GLU A 204 -5.57 -3.57 19.20
C GLU A 204 -6.30 -3.98 17.93
N PHE A 205 -5.61 -4.18 16.80
CA PHE A 205 -6.21 -4.31 15.45
C PHE A 205 -6.00 -5.69 14.76
N LEU A 206 -5.73 -6.78 15.50
CA LEU A 206 -5.52 -8.11 14.89
C LEU A 206 -6.63 -8.52 13.89
N PRO A 207 -7.94 -8.42 14.20
CA PRO A 207 -8.98 -8.77 13.24
C PRO A 207 -8.96 -7.89 11.98
N GLU A 208 -8.72 -6.59 12.11
CA GLU A 208 -8.64 -5.65 10.99
C GLU A 208 -7.42 -5.95 10.12
N ILE A 209 -6.27 -6.33 10.72
CA ILE A 209 -5.08 -6.79 10.00
C ILE A 209 -5.42 -8.02 9.16
N LEU A 210 -6.06 -9.02 9.74
CA LEU A 210 -6.43 -10.27 9.04
C LEU A 210 -7.46 -10.01 7.94
N GLY A 211 -8.46 -9.17 8.21
CA GLY A 211 -9.48 -8.80 7.22
C GLY A 211 -8.91 -7.97 6.06
N PHE A 212 -8.02 -7.01 6.36
CA PHE A 212 -7.30 -6.26 5.33
C PHE A 212 -6.50 -7.21 4.46
N ASN A 213 -5.72 -8.12 5.05
CA ASN A 213 -4.94 -9.10 4.31
C ASN A 213 -5.83 -9.96 3.40
N MET A 214 -6.88 -10.56 3.95
CA MET A 214 -7.80 -11.42 3.18
C MET A 214 -8.37 -10.72 1.94
N ALA A 215 -8.73 -9.43 2.05
CA ALA A 215 -9.24 -8.66 0.91
C ALA A 215 -8.13 -8.14 -0.03
N TYR A 216 -6.99 -7.71 0.52
CA TYR A 216 -5.90 -7.11 -0.25
C TYR A 216 -5.22 -8.11 -1.20
N GLU A 217 -5.09 -9.35 -0.76
CA GLU A 217 -4.52 -10.47 -1.55
C GLU A 217 -5.46 -10.94 -2.67
N SER A 218 -6.64 -10.34 -2.83
CA SER A 218 -7.53 -10.71 -3.95
C SER A 218 -7.06 -10.03 -5.24
N LEU A 219 -6.86 -10.84 -6.29
CA LEU A 219 -6.39 -10.38 -7.61
C LEU A 219 -7.30 -9.29 -8.21
N PRO A 220 -6.85 -8.01 -8.33
CA PRO A 220 -7.70 -6.96 -8.86
C PRO A 220 -7.60 -6.84 -10.40
N LEU A 221 -8.70 -6.51 -11.07
CA LEU A 221 -8.76 -6.38 -12.54
C LEU A 221 -7.68 -5.45 -13.12
N HIS A 222 -7.41 -4.32 -12.45
CA HIS A 222 -6.44 -3.34 -12.94
C HIS A 222 -5.03 -3.93 -13.07
N LEU A 223 -4.69 -4.94 -12.26
CA LEU A 223 -3.36 -5.56 -12.27
C LEU A 223 -3.16 -6.39 -13.54
N LEU A 224 -4.18 -7.16 -13.95
CA LEU A 224 -4.17 -7.89 -15.22
C LEU A 224 -4.05 -6.96 -16.44
N ILE A 225 -4.79 -5.85 -16.43
CA ILE A 225 -4.71 -4.83 -17.49
C ILE A 225 -3.33 -4.16 -17.47
N THR A 226 -2.80 -3.83 -16.29
CA THR A 226 -1.46 -3.22 -16.12
C THR A 226 -0.39 -4.09 -16.74
N ILE A 227 -0.39 -5.40 -16.47
CA ILE A 227 0.57 -6.35 -17.06
C ILE A 227 0.50 -6.32 -18.59
N GLN A 228 -0.70 -6.41 -19.15
CA GLN A 228 -0.90 -6.43 -20.60
C GLN A 228 -0.37 -5.14 -21.25
N GLU A 229 -0.71 -3.98 -20.69
CA GLU A 229 -0.36 -2.69 -21.27
C GLU A 229 1.12 -2.31 -21.09
N LEU A 230 1.75 -2.70 -19.97
CA LEU A 230 3.20 -2.55 -19.79
C LEU A 230 3.96 -3.36 -20.83
N ARG A 231 3.56 -4.60 -21.12
CA ARG A 231 4.15 -5.43 -22.18
C ARG A 231 4.05 -4.77 -23.55
N GLU A 232 2.88 -4.24 -23.89
CA GLU A 232 2.66 -3.50 -25.15
C GLU A 232 3.55 -2.25 -25.26
N LEU A 233 3.87 -1.61 -24.13
CA LEU A 233 4.77 -0.46 -24.03
C LEU A 233 6.24 -0.83 -23.85
N ARG A 234 6.58 -2.12 -23.84
CA ARG A 234 7.94 -2.64 -23.60
C ARG A 234 8.54 -2.19 -22.25
N LEU A 235 7.69 -2.05 -21.24
CA LEU A 235 8.09 -1.87 -19.85
C LEU A 235 8.04 -3.21 -19.11
N ASP A 236 8.90 -3.38 -18.12
CA ASP A 236 8.95 -4.61 -17.32
C ASP A 236 7.70 -4.73 -16.41
N PRO A 237 6.85 -5.75 -16.61
CA PRO A 237 5.67 -5.98 -15.78
C PRO A 237 5.92 -6.89 -14.57
N TYR A 238 7.16 -7.34 -14.32
CA TYR A 238 7.41 -8.49 -13.44
C TYR A 238 6.86 -8.35 -12.02
N TYR A 239 7.01 -7.18 -11.39
CA TYR A 239 6.39 -6.90 -10.08
C TYR A 239 4.89 -7.24 -10.03
N PHE A 240 4.14 -6.87 -11.08
CA PHE A 240 2.71 -7.14 -11.15
C PHE A 240 2.43 -8.60 -11.49
N ILE A 241 3.28 -9.26 -12.28
CA ILE A 241 3.12 -10.68 -12.62
C ILE A 241 3.21 -11.58 -11.37
N LEU A 242 4.10 -11.26 -10.43
CA LEU A 242 4.29 -12.02 -9.19
C LEU A 242 2.94 -12.25 -8.49
N HIS A 243 2.21 -11.17 -8.25
CA HIS A 243 0.89 -11.12 -7.60
C HIS A 243 -0.21 -11.90 -8.35
N VAL A 244 -0.06 -12.19 -9.65
CA VAL A 244 -1.04 -13.07 -10.34
C VAL A 244 -0.94 -14.51 -9.86
N SER A 245 0.29 -14.98 -9.63
CA SER A 245 0.55 -16.40 -9.34
C SER A 245 0.58 -16.67 -7.84
N ILE A 246 1.23 -15.81 -7.06
CA ILE A 246 1.37 -15.99 -5.61
C ILE A 246 0.07 -15.68 -4.86
N ASP A 247 -0.81 -14.82 -5.40
CA ASP A 247 -2.07 -14.44 -4.74
C ASP A 247 -3.28 -15.28 -5.21
N ASN A 248 -3.04 -16.46 -5.79
CA ASN A 248 -4.14 -17.29 -6.32
C ASN A 248 -5.09 -17.81 -5.22
N GLY A 249 -6.36 -17.99 -5.58
CA GLY A 249 -7.43 -18.41 -4.66
C GLY A 249 -7.40 -19.87 -4.19
N HIS A 250 -6.40 -20.67 -4.60
CA HIS A 250 -6.32 -22.09 -4.24
C HIS A 250 -5.20 -22.38 -3.23
N SER A 251 -3.95 -22.06 -3.57
CA SER A 251 -2.77 -22.30 -2.75
C SER A 251 -1.89 -21.09 -2.55
N GLY A 252 -2.38 -19.91 -2.93
CA GLY A 252 -1.70 -18.62 -2.80
C GLY A 252 -2.17 -17.80 -1.60
N HIS A 253 -1.72 -16.55 -1.54
CA HIS A 253 -1.99 -15.64 -0.44
C HIS A 253 -3.47 -15.37 -0.22
N ALA A 254 -4.30 -15.33 -1.26
CA ALA A 254 -5.76 -15.20 -1.11
C ALA A 254 -6.35 -16.37 -0.31
N ALA A 255 -5.95 -17.61 -0.61
CA ALA A 255 -6.39 -18.79 0.12
C ALA A 255 -5.85 -18.79 1.57
N MET A 256 -4.60 -18.39 1.76
CA MET A 256 -3.97 -18.24 3.08
C MET A 256 -4.69 -17.19 3.93
N GLY A 257 -5.07 -16.05 3.34
CA GLY A 257 -5.78 -14.97 4.01
C GLY A 257 -7.15 -15.41 4.53
N ILE A 258 -7.94 -16.11 3.70
CA ILE A 258 -9.22 -16.70 4.11
C ILE A 258 -8.99 -17.68 5.27
N LYS A 259 -7.99 -18.58 5.13
CA LYS A 259 -7.67 -19.56 6.18
C LYS A 259 -7.27 -18.89 7.50
N ALA A 260 -6.45 -17.83 7.46
CA ALA A 260 -6.04 -17.09 8.65
C ALA A 260 -7.24 -16.45 9.37
N VAL A 261 -8.19 -15.89 8.63
CA VAL A 261 -9.45 -15.35 9.18
C VAL A 261 -10.30 -16.46 9.80
N THR A 262 -10.47 -17.59 9.09
CA THR A 262 -11.24 -18.73 9.59
C THR A 262 -10.65 -19.29 10.88
N GLU A 263 -9.35 -19.57 10.92
CA GLU A 263 -8.68 -20.09 12.11
C GLU A 263 -8.73 -19.10 13.28
N TYR A 264 -8.63 -17.80 13.00
CA TYR A 264 -8.79 -16.78 14.03
C TYR A 264 -10.20 -16.79 14.61
N ILE A 265 -11.25 -16.70 13.77
CA ILE A 265 -12.63 -16.59 14.25
C ILE A 265 -13.07 -17.86 14.97
N GLU A 266 -12.71 -19.05 14.45
CA GLU A 266 -13.07 -20.33 15.07
C GLU A 266 -12.33 -20.60 16.38
N SER A 267 -11.24 -19.88 16.65
CA SER A 267 -10.55 -19.95 17.93
C SER A 267 -11.22 -19.15 19.05
N LEU A 268 -12.17 -18.27 18.71
CA LEU A 268 -12.81 -17.37 19.66
C LEU A 268 -14.01 -18.02 20.37
N PRO A 269 -14.34 -17.54 21.59
CA PRO A 269 -15.61 -17.87 22.22
C PRO A 269 -16.81 -17.46 21.35
N PRO A 270 -17.93 -18.23 21.35
CA PRO A 270 -19.10 -17.93 20.50
C PRO A 270 -19.67 -16.51 20.67
N ASN A 271 -19.57 -15.93 21.87
CA ASN A 271 -20.03 -14.56 22.15
C ASN A 271 -19.12 -13.46 21.58
N GLU A 272 -17.92 -13.79 21.12
CA GLU A 272 -16.97 -12.83 20.53
C GLU A 272 -16.96 -12.86 19.00
N VAL A 273 -17.40 -13.98 18.39
CA VAL A 273 -17.40 -14.22 16.94
C VAL A 273 -18.04 -13.06 16.15
N GLY A 274 -19.22 -12.60 16.56
CA GLY A 274 -19.91 -11.53 15.83
C GLY A 274 -19.18 -10.18 15.87
N ILE A 275 -18.54 -9.85 16.99
CA ILE A 275 -17.72 -8.62 17.09
C ILE A 275 -16.45 -8.78 16.26
N ALA A 276 -15.77 -9.92 16.36
CA ALA A 276 -14.57 -10.19 15.59
C ALA A 276 -14.84 -10.17 14.08
N TRP A 277 -15.97 -10.71 13.63
CA TRP A 277 -16.36 -10.70 12.22
C TRP A 277 -16.56 -9.27 11.69
N ARG A 278 -17.28 -8.40 12.40
CA ARG A 278 -17.42 -6.99 11.99
C ARG A 278 -16.07 -6.28 11.93
N ARG A 279 -15.14 -6.62 12.81
CA ARG A 279 -13.78 -6.06 12.77
C ARG A 279 -12.96 -6.56 11.59
N VAL A 280 -13.10 -7.84 11.23
CA VAL A 280 -12.55 -8.39 9.97
C VAL A 280 -13.13 -7.65 8.76
N GLN A 281 -14.45 -7.42 8.73
CA GLN A 281 -15.09 -6.64 7.67
C GLN A 281 -14.58 -5.19 7.61
N ALA A 282 -14.34 -4.54 8.75
CA ALA A 282 -13.74 -3.20 8.79
C ALA A 282 -12.34 -3.17 8.16
N GLY A 283 -11.53 -4.21 8.40
CA GLY A 283 -10.24 -4.40 7.73
C GLY A 283 -10.36 -4.62 6.22
N ALA A 284 -11.29 -5.48 5.80
CA ALA A 284 -11.53 -5.76 4.39
C ALA A 284 -12.05 -4.54 3.62
N THR A 285 -13.00 -3.79 4.20
CA THR A 285 -13.48 -2.51 3.61
C THR A 285 -12.39 -1.45 3.56
N LEU A 286 -11.41 -1.46 4.47
CA LEU A 286 -10.24 -0.59 4.40
C LEU A 286 -9.36 -0.92 3.18
N ALA A 287 -9.19 -2.20 2.84
CA ALA A 287 -8.46 -2.62 1.64
C ALA A 287 -9.23 -2.27 0.36
N GLU A 288 -10.53 -2.55 0.31
CA GLU A 288 -11.41 -2.27 -0.83
C GLU A 288 -11.58 -0.76 -1.08
N GLY A 289 -11.71 0.02 -0.01
CA GLY A 289 -12.06 1.44 -0.04
C GLY A 289 -10.89 2.40 -0.30
N LEU A 290 -9.65 1.91 -0.33
CA LEU A 290 -8.45 2.74 -0.56
C LEU A 290 -7.74 2.35 -1.86
N PRO A 291 -7.94 3.11 -2.95
CA PRO A 291 -7.28 2.85 -4.23
C PRO A 291 -5.74 2.88 -4.12
N THR A 292 -5.09 1.82 -4.58
CA THR A 292 -3.63 1.65 -4.52
C THR A 292 -2.89 2.07 -5.79
N THR A 293 -3.62 2.59 -6.77
CA THR A 293 -3.11 3.06 -8.06
C THR A 293 -3.34 4.56 -8.20
N PRO A 294 -2.64 5.29 -9.08
CA PRO A 294 -2.99 6.64 -9.50
C PRO A 294 -4.33 6.70 -10.25
N ALA A 295 -5.01 7.85 -10.20
CA ALA A 295 -6.29 8.04 -10.89
C ALA A 295 -6.13 7.93 -12.40
N SER A 296 -7.04 7.20 -13.04
CA SER A 296 -7.13 7.18 -14.50
C SER A 296 -7.61 8.54 -15.02
N PRO A 297 -7.21 8.97 -16.23
CA PRO A 297 -7.64 10.24 -16.78
C PRO A 297 -9.16 10.31 -16.95
N SER A 298 -9.77 11.45 -16.60
CA SER A 298 -11.20 11.72 -16.80
C SER A 298 -11.52 11.98 -18.28
N LYS A 299 -12.82 12.02 -18.62
CA LYS A 299 -13.26 12.44 -19.96
C LYS A 299 -12.87 13.90 -20.25
N LEU A 300 -12.88 14.76 -19.22
CA LEU A 300 -12.47 16.15 -19.37
C LEU A 300 -10.94 16.25 -19.50
N ASP A 301 -10.16 15.42 -18.81
CA ASP A 301 -8.70 15.34 -19.05
C ASP A 301 -8.42 15.06 -20.53
N CYS A 302 -9.12 14.09 -21.12
CA CYS A 302 -8.98 13.76 -22.54
C CYS A 302 -9.41 14.91 -23.47
N SER A 303 -10.45 15.64 -23.09
CA SER A 303 -10.96 16.79 -23.87
C SER A 303 -9.98 17.97 -23.84
N VAL A 304 -9.45 18.31 -22.66
CA VAL A 304 -8.44 19.35 -22.49
C VAL A 304 -7.13 18.97 -23.18
N GLU A 305 -6.74 17.69 -23.11
CA GLU A 305 -5.56 17.17 -23.81
C GLU A 305 -5.66 17.44 -25.31
N LYS A 306 -6.83 17.14 -25.89
CA LYS A 306 -7.12 17.39 -27.31
C LYS A 306 -7.02 18.88 -27.66
N ILE A 307 -7.63 19.76 -26.85
CA ILE A 307 -7.58 21.21 -27.08
C ILE A 307 -6.12 21.71 -27.10
N PHE A 308 -5.32 21.31 -26.11
CA PHE A 308 -3.92 21.73 -26.05
C PHE A 308 -3.08 21.12 -27.17
N ARG A 309 -3.36 19.88 -27.58
CA ARG A 309 -2.70 19.23 -28.72
C ARG A 309 -2.89 20.03 -30.00
N GLU A 310 -4.12 20.44 -30.29
CA GLU A 310 -4.45 21.23 -31.48
C GLU A 310 -3.78 22.61 -31.46
N LYS A 311 -3.69 23.23 -30.28
CA LYS A 311 -3.08 24.57 -30.11
C LYS A 311 -1.56 24.56 -30.01
N CYS A 312 -0.95 23.42 -29.66
CA CYS A 312 0.48 23.28 -29.42
C CYS A 312 1.34 23.81 -30.58
N PHE A 313 0.94 23.49 -31.83
CA PHE A 313 1.61 23.93 -33.05
C PHE A 313 1.74 25.46 -33.13
N THR A 314 0.65 26.19 -32.92
CA THR A 314 0.61 27.66 -32.97
C THR A 314 1.26 28.29 -31.73
N ALA A 315 1.13 27.65 -30.57
CA ALA A 315 1.60 28.17 -29.29
C ALA A 315 3.11 28.05 -29.10
N ARG A 316 3.78 27.06 -29.72
CA ARG A 316 5.22 26.82 -29.54
C ARG A 316 6.11 28.04 -29.85
N PRO A 317 6.06 28.67 -31.05
CA PRO A 317 6.92 29.82 -31.35
C PRO A 317 6.63 31.01 -30.43
N MET A 318 5.37 31.20 -30.05
CA MET A 318 4.94 32.25 -29.11
C MET A 318 5.53 32.06 -27.71
N HIS A 319 5.77 30.83 -27.29
CA HIS A 319 6.32 30.49 -25.98
C HIS A 319 7.82 30.15 -25.98
N ALA A 320 8.51 30.26 -27.12
CA ALA A 320 9.92 29.89 -27.25
C ALA A 320 10.84 30.68 -26.30
N ALA A 321 10.57 31.98 -26.12
CA ALA A 321 11.31 32.86 -25.21
C ALA A 321 10.71 32.92 -23.79
N CYS A 322 9.68 32.12 -23.49
CA CYS A 322 9.01 32.17 -22.20
C CYS A 322 9.89 31.48 -21.12
N PRO A 323 10.33 32.20 -20.08
CA PRO A 323 11.16 31.61 -19.03
C PRO A 323 10.36 30.72 -18.06
N ALA A 324 9.05 30.58 -18.27
CA ALA A 324 8.19 29.80 -17.40
C ALA A 324 8.52 28.30 -17.49
N LYS A 325 8.64 27.68 -16.31
CA LYS A 325 8.73 26.23 -16.14
C LYS A 325 7.48 25.72 -15.45
N ILE A 326 7.05 24.51 -15.82
CA ILE A 326 5.91 23.80 -15.24
C ILE A 326 6.42 22.45 -14.73
N GLY A 327 6.03 22.07 -13.51
CA GLY A 327 6.53 20.88 -12.82
C GLY A 327 7.62 21.12 -11.75
N GLY A 328 7.71 22.32 -11.15
CA GLY A 328 8.62 22.59 -10.02
C GLY A 328 10.09 22.78 -10.41
N ARG A 329 11.03 22.51 -9.47
CA ARG A 329 12.48 22.76 -9.64
C ARG A 329 13.12 21.92 -10.75
N SER A 330 12.64 20.70 -10.94
CA SER A 330 13.03 19.76 -12.00
C SER A 330 12.10 19.80 -13.22
N GLY A 331 11.15 20.75 -13.25
CA GLY A 331 10.14 20.86 -14.30
C GLY A 331 10.71 21.27 -15.67
N LYS A 332 9.99 20.90 -16.73
CA LYS A 332 10.34 21.29 -18.11
C LYS A 332 9.91 22.74 -18.37
N SER A 333 10.64 23.40 -19.25
CA SER A 333 10.21 24.71 -19.80
C SER A 333 8.91 24.56 -20.60
N LEU A 334 8.14 25.64 -20.70
CA LEU A 334 6.90 25.62 -21.48
C LEU A 334 7.16 25.23 -22.95
N SER A 335 8.27 25.68 -23.54
CA SER A 335 8.65 25.29 -24.91
C SER A 335 8.96 23.80 -25.05
N GLN A 336 9.57 23.17 -24.04
CA GLN A 336 9.78 21.72 -24.01
C GLN A 336 8.47 20.94 -23.82
N TRP A 337 7.55 21.47 -23.02
CA TRP A 337 6.21 20.88 -22.85
C TRP A 337 5.36 20.99 -24.11
N LEU A 338 5.54 22.06 -24.89
CA LEU A 338 4.84 22.31 -26.15
C LEU A 338 5.67 21.89 -27.37
N GLU A 339 6.60 20.94 -27.21
CA GLU A 339 7.38 20.41 -28.31
C GLU A 339 6.47 19.59 -29.23
N THR A 340 6.12 20.17 -30.37
CA THR A 340 5.06 19.69 -31.27
C THR A 340 5.17 18.21 -31.64
N GLU A 341 6.34 17.75 -32.09
CA GLU A 341 6.56 16.36 -32.51
C GLU A 341 6.46 15.39 -31.32
N ALA A 342 6.82 15.86 -30.13
CA ALA A 342 6.83 15.04 -28.92
C ALA A 342 5.57 15.19 -28.07
N TYR A 343 4.70 16.17 -28.31
CA TYR A 343 3.61 16.54 -27.41
C TYR A 343 2.71 15.35 -27.07
N HIS A 344 2.33 14.56 -28.07
CA HIS A 344 1.50 13.37 -27.92
C HIS A 344 2.09 12.32 -26.95
N THR A 345 3.41 12.31 -26.77
CA THR A 345 4.10 11.37 -25.86
C THR A 345 3.94 11.77 -24.41
N HIS A 346 3.73 13.06 -24.10
CA HIS A 346 3.79 13.58 -22.73
C HIS A 346 2.65 14.54 -22.39
N SER A 347 1.60 14.61 -23.21
CA SER A 347 0.51 15.59 -23.07
C SER A 347 -0.30 15.44 -21.78
N LEU A 348 -0.63 14.22 -21.37
CA LEU A 348 -1.29 13.99 -20.08
C LEU A 348 -0.36 14.28 -18.90
N ALA A 349 0.93 13.95 -19.01
CA ALA A 349 1.92 14.35 -18.01
C ALA A 349 2.06 15.88 -17.91
N PHE A 350 1.90 16.59 -19.03
CA PHE A 350 1.83 18.05 -19.07
C PHE A 350 0.59 18.59 -18.35
N LEU A 351 -0.61 18.04 -18.63
CA LEU A 351 -1.83 18.43 -17.93
C LEU A 351 -1.70 18.28 -16.42
N HIS A 352 -1.21 17.12 -15.97
CA HIS A 352 -0.92 16.86 -14.57
C HIS A 352 0.09 17.83 -13.96
N ALA A 353 1.16 18.18 -14.69
CA ALA A 353 2.10 19.19 -14.22
C ALA A 353 1.47 20.61 -14.18
N LEU A 354 0.50 20.89 -15.05
CA LEU A 354 -0.20 22.17 -15.12
C LEU A 354 -1.21 22.35 -13.98
N THR A 355 -1.98 21.31 -13.64
CA THR A 355 -2.96 21.33 -12.52
C THR A 355 -2.33 21.71 -11.19
N GLU A 356 -1.03 21.49 -11.06
CA GLU A 356 -0.25 21.59 -9.82
C GLU A 356 0.65 22.81 -9.78
N SER A 357 0.70 23.50 -10.91
CA SER A 357 1.34 24.79 -10.98
C SER A 357 0.41 25.86 -10.43
N ARG A 358 0.97 27.02 -10.10
CA ARG A 358 0.22 28.25 -9.78
C ARG A 358 -0.78 28.71 -10.86
N TRP A 359 -0.81 28.05 -12.02
CA TRP A 359 -1.72 28.40 -13.12
C TRP A 359 -3.14 27.92 -12.88
N VAL A 360 -3.32 26.84 -12.11
CA VAL A 360 -4.62 26.23 -11.82
C VAL A 360 -4.89 26.30 -10.31
N VAL A 361 -6.11 26.71 -9.97
CA VAL A 361 -6.66 26.63 -8.62
C VAL A 361 -7.84 25.66 -8.72
N ARG A 362 -7.64 24.44 -8.21
CA ARG A 362 -8.62 23.34 -8.28
C ARG A 362 -9.98 23.79 -7.73
N GLY A 363 -11.06 23.50 -8.44
CA GLY A 363 -12.41 23.91 -8.06
C GLY A 363 -12.74 25.38 -8.23
N SER A 364 -11.82 26.21 -8.71
CA SER A 364 -12.02 27.65 -8.81
C SER A 364 -11.45 28.20 -10.13
N PRO A 365 -12.18 28.03 -11.24
CA PRO A 365 -11.73 28.52 -12.55
C PRO A 365 -11.47 30.03 -12.53
N GLU A 366 -12.34 30.81 -11.90
CA GLU A 366 -12.19 32.27 -11.84
C GLU A 366 -11.00 32.74 -11.00
N GLN A 367 -10.46 31.89 -10.13
CA GLN A 367 -9.25 32.19 -9.38
C GLN A 367 -7.98 31.74 -10.12
N SER A 368 -8.10 30.80 -11.05
CA SER A 368 -7.01 30.22 -11.82
C SER A 368 -6.37 31.22 -12.77
N LYS A 369 -5.04 31.36 -12.69
CA LYS A 369 -4.30 32.28 -13.56
C LYS A 369 -4.44 31.92 -15.04
N LEU A 370 -4.53 30.62 -15.36
CA LEU A 370 -4.78 30.15 -16.73
C LEU A 370 -6.02 30.80 -17.33
N ILE A 371 -7.16 30.75 -16.62
CA ILE A 371 -8.43 31.33 -17.07
C ILE A 371 -8.35 32.85 -17.16
N LYS A 372 -7.74 33.51 -16.18
CA LYS A 372 -7.56 34.97 -16.20
C LYS A 372 -6.76 35.47 -17.40
N GLU A 373 -5.75 34.72 -17.83
CA GLU A 373 -4.93 35.11 -18.99
C GLU A 373 -5.64 34.86 -20.33
N LEU A 374 -6.69 34.04 -20.35
CA LEU A 374 -7.56 33.80 -21.50
C LEU A 374 -8.71 34.82 -21.61
N GLN A 375 -9.05 35.51 -20.51
CA GLN A 375 -10.08 36.55 -20.47
C GLN A 375 -9.59 37.90 -21.02
N TRP A 376 -10.52 38.82 -21.29
CA TRP A 376 -10.21 40.17 -21.76
C TRP A 376 -9.21 40.88 -20.83
N GLY A 377 -8.11 41.39 -21.40
CA GLY A 377 -6.99 42.00 -20.65
C GLY A 377 -5.86 41.03 -20.30
N GLY A 378 -6.05 39.72 -20.50
CA GLY A 378 -5.02 38.69 -20.40
C GLY A 378 -4.14 38.59 -21.65
N ARG A 379 -2.91 38.08 -21.50
CA ARG A 379 -1.94 38.00 -22.62
C ARG A 379 -2.30 36.93 -23.66
N MET A 380 -3.18 36.00 -23.30
CA MET A 380 -3.64 34.90 -24.17
C MET A 380 -5.09 35.13 -24.63
N PHE A 381 -5.62 36.34 -24.48
CA PHE A 381 -6.95 36.68 -24.98
C PHE A 381 -7.06 36.41 -26.49
N GLY A 382 -8.08 35.66 -26.89
CA GLY A 382 -8.31 35.25 -28.28
C GLY A 382 -7.52 34.00 -28.73
N ALA A 383 -6.68 33.41 -27.88
CA ALA A 383 -5.98 32.16 -28.21
C ALA A 383 -6.88 30.91 -28.13
N PHE A 384 -8.00 31.01 -27.40
CA PHE A 384 -8.99 29.95 -27.21
C PHE A 384 -10.38 30.47 -27.58
N THR A 385 -11.24 29.60 -28.10
CA THR A 385 -12.65 29.90 -28.34
C THR A 385 -13.43 29.90 -27.02
N THR A 386 -14.62 30.48 -27.03
CA THR A 386 -15.51 30.48 -25.86
C THR A 386 -15.81 29.06 -25.36
N ASP A 387 -16.05 28.12 -26.27
CA ASP A 387 -16.37 26.73 -25.93
C ASP A 387 -15.17 26.02 -25.31
N GLU A 388 -13.96 26.22 -25.85
CA GLU A 388 -12.74 25.64 -25.29
C GLU A 388 -12.44 26.20 -23.88
N VAL A 389 -12.68 27.50 -23.66
CA VAL A 389 -12.58 28.09 -22.32
C VAL A 389 -13.63 27.48 -21.39
N GLY A 390 -14.85 27.21 -21.87
CA GLY A 390 -15.88 26.48 -21.13
C GLY A 390 -15.38 25.11 -20.65
N VAL A 391 -14.83 24.30 -21.56
CA VAL A 391 -14.26 22.98 -21.23
C VAL A 391 -13.13 23.10 -20.20
N LEU A 392 -12.26 24.11 -20.30
CA LEU A 392 -11.20 24.34 -19.31
C LEU A 392 -11.76 24.71 -17.93
N LYS A 393 -12.86 25.47 -17.87
CA LYS A 393 -13.51 25.81 -16.59
C LYS A 393 -14.13 24.57 -15.96
N ASP A 394 -14.91 23.81 -16.72
CA ASP A 394 -15.53 22.56 -16.26
C ASP A 394 -14.47 21.57 -15.77
N TRP A 395 -13.37 21.46 -16.51
CA TRP A 395 -12.22 20.64 -16.11
C TRP A 395 -11.63 21.11 -14.78
N ILE A 396 -11.38 22.41 -14.59
CA ILE A 396 -10.86 22.94 -13.32
C ILE A 396 -11.82 22.70 -12.16
N GLU A 397 -13.14 22.77 -12.40
CA GLU A 397 -14.16 22.45 -11.40
C GLU A 397 -14.14 20.98 -10.99
N GLU A 398 -13.96 20.05 -11.95
CA GLU A 398 -13.86 18.60 -11.69
C GLU A 398 -12.62 18.23 -10.84
N LEU A 399 -11.56 19.03 -10.86
CA LEU A 399 -10.32 18.75 -10.10
C LEU A 399 -10.48 18.78 -8.58
N VAL A 400 -11.68 19.09 -8.05
CA VAL A 400 -11.98 18.95 -6.62
C VAL A 400 -12.14 17.48 -6.29
N ASN A 401 -11.23 16.96 -5.47
CA ASN A 401 -11.44 15.66 -4.85
C ASN A 401 -12.62 15.79 -3.86
N PRO A 402 -13.78 15.14 -4.08
CA PRO A 402 -14.80 15.12 -3.06
C PRO A 402 -14.18 14.47 -1.82
N ARG A 403 -14.16 15.19 -0.70
CA ARG A 403 -13.77 14.57 0.56
C ARG A 403 -14.75 13.43 0.80
N PRO A 404 -14.29 12.19 1.04
CA PRO A 404 -15.20 11.13 1.42
C PRO A 404 -16.00 11.61 2.63
N LYS A 405 -17.32 11.41 2.58
CA LYS A 405 -18.14 11.62 3.78
C LYS A 405 -17.59 10.67 4.84
N SER A 406 -17.27 11.23 5.99
CA SER A 406 -16.77 10.48 7.13
C SER A 406 -17.55 10.95 8.33
N PHE A 407 -18.21 10.00 8.99
CA PHE A 407 -18.80 10.24 10.29
C PHE A 407 -17.77 9.80 11.33
N VAL A 408 -17.30 10.76 12.14
CA VAL A 408 -16.35 10.47 13.21
C VAL A 408 -16.97 9.44 14.17
N GLY A 409 -16.31 8.30 14.34
CA GLY A 409 -16.79 7.20 15.18
C GLY A 409 -17.64 6.15 14.45
N ALA A 410 -17.86 6.27 13.13
CA ALA A 410 -18.57 5.27 12.33
C ALA A 410 -17.98 3.86 12.47
N TYR A 411 -16.66 3.73 12.48
CA TYR A 411 -15.97 2.45 12.67
C TYR A 411 -16.30 1.84 14.03
N LEU A 412 -16.26 2.64 15.11
CA LEU A 412 -16.53 2.17 16.46
C LEU A 412 -17.98 1.71 16.63
N GLU A 413 -18.92 2.50 16.09
CA GLU A 413 -20.34 2.15 16.06
C GLU A 413 -20.55 0.84 15.31
N PHE A 414 -19.95 0.71 14.13
CA PHE A 414 -20.03 -0.49 13.31
C PHE A 414 -19.52 -1.75 14.02
N VAL A 415 -18.35 -1.69 14.67
CA VAL A 415 -17.81 -2.86 15.39
C VAL A 415 -18.53 -3.11 16.72
N GLY A 416 -19.32 -2.16 17.20
CA GLY A 416 -20.07 -2.24 18.47
C GLY A 416 -19.17 -2.04 19.69
N ARG A 417 -18.15 -1.17 19.61
CA ARG A 417 -17.28 -0.79 20.73
C ARG A 417 -17.48 0.68 21.07
N SER A 418 -17.53 1.02 22.36
CA SER A 418 -17.29 2.38 22.84
C SER A 418 -15.84 2.45 23.32
N PHE A 419 -15.08 3.49 22.98
CA PHE A 419 -13.70 3.62 23.49
C PHE A 419 -13.74 3.61 25.02
N SER A 420 -13.28 2.51 25.61
CA SER A 420 -12.79 2.55 26.98
C SER A 420 -11.54 3.40 26.94
N ASN A 421 -11.65 4.65 27.40
CA ASN A 421 -10.61 5.65 27.68
C ASN A 421 -9.19 5.32 27.15
N PRO A 422 -8.53 6.15 26.30
CA PRO A 422 -7.19 5.88 25.76
C PRO A 422 -6.08 5.67 26.83
N ASN A 423 -6.36 5.95 28.10
CA ASN A 423 -5.50 5.60 29.24
C ASN A 423 -5.68 4.17 29.79
N ALA A 424 -6.65 3.39 29.28
CA ALA A 424 -6.89 2.00 29.66
C ALA A 424 -5.93 1.03 28.94
N SER A 425 -5.30 1.48 27.85
CA SER A 425 -4.10 0.87 27.30
C SER A 425 -2.89 1.50 27.98
N ARG A 426 -2.73 1.26 29.28
CA ARG A 426 -1.36 1.23 29.81
C ARG A 426 -0.61 0.20 28.95
N PRO A 427 0.63 0.45 28.53
CA PRO A 427 1.45 -0.66 28.07
C PRO A 427 1.38 -1.71 29.18
N ILE A 428 0.93 -2.92 28.85
CA ILE A 428 0.89 -4.08 29.77
C ILE A 428 2.32 -4.42 30.28
N PHE A 429 3.35 -3.66 29.87
CA PHE A 429 4.69 -3.68 30.43
C PHE A 429 4.84 -3.06 31.83
N GLN A 430 3.84 -2.38 32.41
CA GLN A 430 4.05 -1.68 33.70
C GLN A 430 3.53 -2.40 34.95
N ASP A 431 2.61 -3.36 34.85
CA ASP A 431 2.01 -3.99 36.03
C ASP A 431 2.23 -5.51 36.03
N GLN A 432 3.12 -5.96 36.92
CA GLN A 432 3.48 -7.34 37.28
C GLN A 432 4.44 -8.12 36.36
N ILE A 433 5.68 -7.65 36.28
CA ILE A 433 6.82 -8.59 36.21
C ILE A 433 7.31 -8.74 37.65
N ASP A 434 7.06 -9.90 38.28
CA ASP A 434 7.84 -10.30 39.45
C ASP A 434 9.31 -10.16 39.05
N LYS A 435 10.04 -9.21 39.66
CA LYS A 435 11.46 -9.02 39.36
C LYS A 435 12.15 -10.38 39.50
N PRO A 436 12.64 -11.00 38.41
CA PRO A 436 13.48 -12.18 38.58
C PRO A 436 14.66 -11.77 39.47
N PRO A 437 15.18 -12.68 40.30
CA PRO A 437 16.38 -12.39 41.09
C PRO A 437 17.46 -11.85 40.15
N PRO A 438 18.26 -10.86 40.59
CA PRO A 438 19.24 -10.22 39.74
C PRO A 438 20.19 -11.29 39.18
N ILE A 439 20.03 -11.60 37.90
CA ILE A 439 20.99 -12.40 37.16
C ILE A 439 22.21 -11.49 37.02
N SER A 440 23.36 -11.92 37.54
CA SER A 440 24.64 -11.25 37.23
C SER A 440 24.87 -11.35 35.74
N ILE A 441 24.54 -10.29 35.02
CA ILE A 441 24.91 -10.13 33.62
C ILE A 441 26.44 -9.94 33.65
N PRO A 442 27.22 -10.71 32.86
CA PRO A 442 28.63 -10.41 32.68
C PRO A 442 28.77 -8.94 32.28
N ASN A 443 29.76 -8.24 32.83
CA ASN A 443 30.10 -6.88 32.39
C ASN A 443 30.59 -6.94 30.94
N VAL A 444 29.66 -6.91 30.00
CA VAL A 444 29.94 -6.77 28.58
C VAL A 444 30.11 -5.27 28.35
N THR A 445 31.36 -4.82 28.34
CA THR A 445 31.70 -3.41 28.15
C THR A 445 31.91 -3.07 26.68
N GLU A 446 32.30 -4.04 25.85
CA GLU A 446 32.49 -3.87 24.41
C GLU A 446 31.86 -5.00 23.59
N PHE A 447 31.47 -4.73 22.33
CA PHE A 447 30.88 -5.73 21.43
C PHE A 447 31.82 -6.92 21.15
N SER A 448 33.13 -6.69 21.21
CA SER A 448 34.16 -7.73 21.08
C SER A 448 34.10 -8.79 22.17
N ASP A 449 33.60 -8.45 23.37
CA ASP A 449 33.45 -9.39 24.49
C ASP A 449 32.36 -10.44 24.17
N LEU A 450 31.39 -10.10 23.30
CA LEU A 450 30.36 -11.02 22.81
C LEU A 450 30.87 -11.95 21.70
N LEU A 451 31.97 -11.58 21.03
CA LEU A 451 32.58 -12.36 19.94
C LEU A 451 33.54 -13.44 20.44
N SER A 452 33.82 -13.46 21.75
CA SER A 452 34.66 -14.46 22.43
C SER A 452 33.80 -15.27 23.40
N PRO A 453 32.92 -16.17 22.91
CA PRO A 453 31.95 -16.84 23.75
C PRO A 453 32.65 -17.71 24.80
N THR A 454 32.32 -17.50 26.07
CA THR A 454 32.70 -18.42 27.15
C THR A 454 31.97 -19.75 26.92
N PRO A 455 32.67 -20.90 26.85
CA PRO A 455 32.00 -22.18 26.70
C PRO A 455 31.01 -22.41 27.84
N ILE A 456 29.75 -22.72 27.51
CA ILE A 456 28.75 -23.09 28.51
C ILE A 456 29.25 -24.38 29.18
N SER A 457 29.74 -24.25 30.42
CA SER A 457 30.27 -25.37 31.18
C SER A 457 29.12 -26.07 31.89
N GLY A 458 28.56 -27.10 31.27
CA GLY A 458 27.49 -27.93 31.84
C GLY A 458 26.66 -28.63 30.77
N ALA A 459 26.06 -29.77 31.10
CA ALA A 459 25.11 -30.47 30.24
C ALA A 459 23.80 -29.66 30.14
N THR A 460 23.81 -28.56 29.38
CA THR A 460 22.58 -27.85 29.01
C THR A 460 21.81 -28.69 28.02
N THR A 461 20.58 -29.07 28.37
CA THR A 461 19.67 -29.67 27.39
C THR A 461 19.28 -28.60 26.35
N PRO A 462 19.16 -28.94 25.06
CA PRO A 462 18.77 -27.99 24.01
C PRO A 462 17.51 -27.17 24.35
N GLN A 463 16.60 -27.78 25.13
CA GLN A 463 15.37 -27.18 25.65
C GLN A 463 15.60 -25.90 26.47
N SER A 464 16.69 -25.82 27.23
CA SER A 464 17.02 -24.67 28.08
C SER A 464 17.55 -23.46 27.30
N LEU A 465 18.01 -23.66 26.06
CA LEU A 465 18.57 -22.61 25.21
C LEU A 465 17.53 -21.95 24.30
N PHE A 466 16.39 -22.59 24.04
CA PHE A 466 15.35 -22.03 23.17
C PHE A 466 14.80 -20.67 23.63
N PRO A 467 14.54 -20.41 24.92
CA PRO A 467 14.08 -19.09 25.34
C PRO A 467 15.13 -18.00 25.07
N ILE A 468 16.41 -18.30 25.29
CA ILE A 468 17.53 -17.38 25.00
C ILE A 468 17.64 -17.13 23.49
N LEU A 469 17.51 -18.19 22.70
CA LEU A 469 17.52 -18.11 21.24
C LEU A 469 16.32 -17.30 20.71
N ARG A 470 15.11 -17.47 21.27
CA ARG A 470 13.94 -16.65 20.93
C ARG A 470 14.13 -15.18 21.35
N LEU A 471 14.71 -14.92 22.52
CA LEU A 471 15.03 -13.55 22.95
C LEU A 471 16.04 -12.87 22.02
N SER A 472 16.94 -13.63 21.38
CA SER A 472 17.86 -13.08 20.38
C SER A 472 17.17 -12.57 19.10
N ALA A 473 15.91 -12.97 18.86
CA ALA A 473 15.10 -12.49 17.73
C ALA A 473 14.59 -11.07 17.94
N VAL A 474 14.35 -10.65 19.19
CA VAL A 474 13.64 -9.41 19.58
C VAL A 474 14.16 -8.16 18.85
N PRO A 475 15.48 -7.93 18.70
CA PRO A 475 15.99 -6.77 17.97
C PRO A 475 15.54 -6.69 16.50
N PHE A 476 15.18 -7.83 15.90
CA PHE A 476 14.80 -7.96 14.49
C PHE A 476 13.28 -7.95 14.29
N GLU A 477 12.46 -8.20 15.32
CA GLU A 477 11.01 -8.38 15.19
C GLU A 477 10.24 -7.14 14.72
N HIS A 478 10.85 -5.96 14.84
CA HIS A 478 10.31 -4.71 14.31
C HIS A 478 10.72 -4.43 12.87
N LEU A 479 11.78 -5.09 12.36
CA LEU A 479 12.30 -4.84 11.03
C LEU A 479 11.28 -5.14 9.92
N PRO A 480 10.51 -6.26 9.95
CA PRO A 480 9.48 -6.56 8.96
C PRO A 480 8.37 -5.49 8.85
N SER A 481 8.19 -4.64 9.86
CA SER A 481 7.26 -3.50 9.78
C SER A 481 7.70 -2.41 8.80
N TYR A 482 8.92 -2.48 8.28
CA TYR A 482 9.48 -1.49 7.37
C TYR A 482 10.03 -2.17 6.11
N PRO A 483 9.16 -2.52 5.13
CA PRO A 483 9.56 -3.24 3.92
C PRO A 483 10.71 -2.57 3.15
N ALA A 484 10.69 -1.24 3.04
CA ALA A 484 11.77 -0.48 2.40
C ALA A 484 13.14 -0.61 3.10
N LYS A 485 13.17 -0.84 4.42
CA LYS A 485 14.41 -1.13 5.18
C LYS A 485 14.83 -2.59 5.03
N CYS A 486 13.87 -3.51 4.86
CA CYS A 486 14.11 -4.92 4.60
C CYS A 486 14.77 -5.17 3.23
N ALA A 487 14.48 -4.35 2.22
CA ALA A 487 15.02 -4.44 0.85
C ALA A 487 16.54 -4.12 0.75
N THR A 488 17.36 -4.87 1.49
CA THR A 488 18.83 -4.86 1.51
C THR A 488 19.35 -6.24 1.90
N GLU A 489 20.62 -6.55 1.61
CA GLU A 489 21.26 -7.80 2.05
C GLU A 489 21.17 -8.01 3.58
N LYS A 490 21.35 -6.93 4.36
CA LYS A 490 21.25 -6.97 5.83
C LYS A 490 19.82 -7.25 6.28
N GLY A 491 18.84 -6.60 5.66
CA GLY A 491 17.43 -6.83 5.95
C GLY A 491 17.03 -8.27 5.65
N MET A 492 17.42 -8.77 4.48
CA MET A 492 17.20 -10.15 4.08
C MET A 492 17.85 -11.16 5.04
N THR A 493 19.05 -10.88 5.53
CA THR A 493 19.71 -11.70 6.57
C THR A 493 18.87 -11.76 7.84
N ALA A 494 18.33 -10.63 8.29
CA ALA A 494 17.44 -10.60 9.45
C ALA A 494 16.13 -11.38 9.21
N ILE A 495 15.55 -11.31 8.00
CA ILE A 495 14.39 -12.13 7.62
C ILE A 495 14.73 -13.63 7.71
N LYS A 496 15.88 -14.08 7.18
CA LYS A 496 16.32 -15.49 7.31
C LYS A 496 16.47 -15.94 8.76
N ILE A 497 17.05 -15.08 9.59
CA ILE A 497 17.18 -15.35 11.03
C ILE A 497 15.80 -15.52 11.65
N LEU A 498 14.87 -14.60 11.40
CA LEU A 498 13.51 -14.69 11.92
C LEU A 498 12.78 -15.94 11.42
N ARG A 499 12.89 -16.28 10.12
CA ARG A 499 12.34 -17.53 9.54
C ARG A 499 12.82 -18.75 10.32
N ALA A 500 14.13 -18.87 10.50
CA ALA A 500 14.73 -19.99 11.24
C ALA A 500 14.26 -20.03 12.71
N LEU A 501 14.23 -18.88 13.39
CA LEU A 501 13.82 -18.78 14.79
C LEU A 501 12.33 -19.08 15.01
N TYR A 502 11.50 -18.77 14.02
CA TYR A 502 10.07 -19.07 14.04
C TYR A 502 9.72 -20.45 13.44
N GLY A 503 10.72 -21.25 13.09
CA GLY A 503 10.55 -22.61 12.61
C GLY A 503 9.88 -22.69 11.24
N PHE A 504 10.14 -21.72 10.36
CA PHE A 504 9.86 -21.83 8.94
C PHE A 504 10.99 -22.60 8.24
N LYS A 505 10.66 -23.34 7.19
CA LYS A 505 11.63 -24.17 6.48
C LYS A 505 12.55 -23.30 5.62
N ASP A 506 13.72 -23.85 5.28
CA ASP A 506 14.58 -23.24 4.28
C ASP A 506 13.83 -23.17 2.95
N GLN A 507 13.87 -21.99 2.32
CA GLN A 507 13.27 -21.84 1.01
C GLN A 507 14.07 -22.59 -0.05
N ASN A 508 13.36 -23.24 -0.96
CA ASN A 508 13.90 -23.77 -2.19
C ASN A 508 13.33 -22.96 -3.37
N ASP A 509 13.98 -23.01 -4.54
CA ASP A 509 13.52 -22.29 -5.73
C ASP A 509 12.37 -23.01 -6.46
N LEU A 510 11.64 -23.93 -5.80
CA LEU A 510 10.67 -24.79 -6.46
C LEU A 510 9.25 -24.20 -6.48
N CYS A 511 8.68 -23.87 -5.32
CA CYS A 511 7.30 -23.37 -5.23
C CYS A 511 7.07 -22.55 -3.95
N ALA A 512 6.40 -21.41 -4.08
CA ALA A 512 5.80 -20.67 -2.96
C ALA A 512 4.37 -21.18 -2.67
N GLY A 513 3.85 -21.00 -1.45
CA GLY A 513 2.45 -21.31 -1.13
C GLY A 513 2.20 -22.20 0.11
N MET A 514 1.07 -22.93 0.09
CA MET A 514 0.44 -23.52 1.28
C MET A 514 1.17 -24.69 1.98
N ASP A 515 2.33 -25.15 1.51
CA ASP A 515 3.01 -26.31 2.12
C ASP A 515 3.27 -26.10 3.62
N GLU A 516 3.81 -24.94 4.00
CA GLU A 516 4.07 -24.59 5.41
C GLU A 516 2.78 -24.37 6.22
N VAL A 517 1.68 -24.00 5.55
CA VAL A 517 0.34 -23.83 6.13
C VAL A 517 -0.37 -25.17 6.37
N HIS A 518 -0.07 -26.20 5.57
CA HIS A 518 -0.62 -27.55 5.74
C HIS A 518 0.20 -28.38 6.74
N HIS A 519 1.52 -28.21 6.79
CA HIS A 519 2.41 -28.93 7.70
C HIS A 519 2.33 -28.47 9.17
N SER A 520 1.77 -27.29 9.46
CA SER A 520 1.55 -26.83 10.85
C SER A 520 0.61 -27.75 11.65
N ASN A 521 -0.22 -28.55 10.98
CA ASN A 521 -1.09 -29.54 11.61
C ASN A 521 -0.36 -30.82 12.06
N GLU A 522 0.82 -31.14 11.49
CA GLU A 522 1.57 -32.36 11.81
C GLU A 522 2.64 -32.15 12.90
N ASN A 523 3.13 -30.91 13.07
CA ASN A 523 4.14 -30.55 14.06
C ASN A 523 3.57 -29.73 15.23
N ARG A 524 2.58 -30.27 15.95
CA ARG A 524 2.15 -29.74 17.27
C ARG A 524 3.17 -30.05 18.40
N GLY A 525 4.46 -30.03 18.07
CA GLY A 525 5.55 -30.45 18.93
C GLY A 525 6.77 -29.53 18.84
N LEU A 526 6.57 -28.20 18.75
CA LEU A 526 7.63 -27.19 18.89
C LEU A 526 7.13 -25.94 19.63
#